data_AF-A0A959Q024-F1
#
_entry.id   AF-A0A959Q024-F1
#
_cell.length_a   1.000
_cell.length_b   1.000
_cell.length_c   1.000
_cell.angle_alpha   90.00
_cell.angle_beta   90.00
_cell.angle_gamma   90.00
#
_symmetry.space_group_name_H-M   'P 1'
#
loop_
_entity.id
_entity.type
_entity.pdbx_description
1 polymer ?
#
loop_
_entity_poly.entity_id
_entity_poly.type
_entity_poly.pdbx_seq_one_letter_code
_entity_poly.pdbx_strand_id
1 'polypeptide(L)'
;MQIRNRYCEKHYRAIVILVLTIFTSFCQAQQDFRPGFIITLTGDTIKGHIDYRPPISNASVCHFRRENSNEVSKFNPEEIKAYRYNDSKFYISKELTIGGITSRHFLEYLVDGIVELYYLASKFKDAYYIEKEGIFYEVKNEDRTFRKDNKIYKSVKKEYVGTLKYLMRETPDLFDKIDKSDFNHKDFVALSQEYHESICPDYDCITYVKSSDKLHDIKWRIHPGLYLGFENSRYFMSTSTKVEMRRYITRINRDDGGRTIFHIGSRIFDEEYENSLFISNDFTPVLFLSFSNR
;
A
#
# COMPACT_ATOMS: atom_id res chain seq x y z
N MET A 1 12.73 -15.43 61.72
CA MET A 1 11.66 -14.80 60.91
C MET A 1 12.13 -14.59 59.47
N GLN A 2 12.30 -15.66 58.67
CA GLN A 2 12.79 -15.55 57.26
C GLN A 2 12.05 -16.46 56.26
N ILE A 3 11.03 -17.22 56.69
CA ILE A 3 10.38 -18.23 55.85
C ILE A 3 9.22 -17.63 55.01
N ARG A 4 8.66 -16.49 55.41
CA ARG A 4 7.47 -15.90 54.77
C ARG A 4 7.75 -15.19 53.43
N ASN A 5 8.99 -14.76 53.16
CA ASN A 5 9.33 -14.02 51.94
C ASN A 5 9.58 -14.92 50.71
N ARG A 6 10.04 -16.17 50.88
CA ARG A 6 10.38 -17.05 49.74
C ARG A 6 9.15 -17.64 49.03
N TYR A 7 8.00 -17.70 49.69
CA TYR A 7 6.75 -18.13 49.06
C TYR A 7 6.19 -17.03 48.14
N CYS A 8 6.25 -15.76 48.57
CA CYS A 8 5.70 -14.64 47.81
C CYS A 8 6.41 -14.41 46.46
N GLU A 9 7.74 -14.59 46.40
CA GLU A 9 8.51 -14.47 45.15
C GLU A 9 8.17 -15.55 44.11
N LYS A 10 7.87 -16.79 44.54
CA LYS A 10 7.51 -17.88 43.61
C LYS A 10 6.15 -17.63 42.96
N HIS A 11 5.19 -17.10 43.71
CA HIS A 11 3.88 -16.75 43.18
C HIS A 11 3.95 -15.53 42.26
N TYR A 12 4.76 -14.51 42.59
CA TYR A 12 4.97 -13.36 41.71
C TYR A 12 5.59 -13.75 40.37
N ARG A 13 6.61 -14.62 40.37
CA ARG A 13 7.22 -15.16 39.13
C ARG A 13 6.22 -15.95 38.28
N ALA A 14 5.39 -16.78 38.92
CA ALA A 14 4.36 -17.53 38.21
C ALA A 14 3.29 -16.61 37.60
N ILE A 15 2.89 -15.54 38.31
CA ILE A 15 1.94 -14.55 37.81
C ILE A 15 2.53 -13.75 36.65
N VAL A 16 3.79 -13.31 36.73
CA VAL A 16 4.46 -12.59 35.63
C VAL A 16 4.57 -13.47 34.38
N ILE A 17 4.92 -14.76 34.53
CA ILE A 17 4.98 -15.71 33.41
C ILE A 17 3.59 -15.92 32.81
N LEU A 18 2.57 -16.15 33.64
CA LEU A 18 1.17 -16.32 33.21
C LEU A 18 0.66 -15.09 32.45
N VAL A 19 0.94 -13.88 32.96
CA VAL A 19 0.59 -12.63 32.28
C VAL A 19 1.32 -12.52 30.94
N LEU A 20 2.62 -12.84 30.87
CA LEU A 20 3.36 -12.84 29.60
C LEU A 20 2.79 -13.84 28.58
N THR A 21 2.31 -15.02 29.02
CA THR A 21 1.75 -16.04 28.12
C THR A 21 0.36 -15.67 27.60
N ILE A 22 -0.42 -14.91 28.37
CA ILE A 22 -1.73 -14.40 27.94
C ILE A 22 -1.55 -13.30 26.88
N PHE A 23 -0.51 -12.46 26.99
CA PHE A 23 -0.25 -11.38 26.05
C PHE A 23 0.22 -11.83 24.66
N THR A 24 0.89 -12.98 24.53
CA THR A 24 1.34 -13.49 23.21
C THR A 24 0.20 -14.08 22.37
N SER A 25 -0.94 -14.43 22.99
CA SER A 25 -2.07 -15.08 22.32
C SER A 25 -2.96 -14.13 21.51
N PHE A 26 -2.75 -12.81 21.62
CA PHE A 26 -3.51 -11.80 20.88
C PHE A 26 -2.88 -11.35 19.55
N CYS A 27 -1.77 -11.96 19.14
CA CYS A 27 -1.17 -11.70 17.83
C CYS A 27 -1.87 -12.52 16.73
N GLN A 28 -3.14 -12.24 16.49
CA GLN A 28 -3.80 -12.67 15.26
C GLN A 28 -3.45 -11.62 14.20
N ALA A 29 -2.78 -12.02 13.12
CA ALA A 29 -2.69 -11.21 11.92
C ALA A 29 -4.11 -11.05 11.36
N GLN A 30 -4.78 -9.95 11.72
CA GLN A 30 -6.20 -9.75 11.41
C GLN A 30 -6.37 -9.53 9.90
N GLN A 31 -7.01 -10.47 9.21
CA GLN A 31 -7.45 -10.34 7.81
C GLN A 31 -8.53 -9.26 7.70
N ASP A 32 -8.46 -8.39 6.70
CA ASP A 32 -9.36 -7.24 6.51
C ASP A 32 -10.35 -7.53 5.38
N PHE A 33 -11.32 -8.40 5.64
CA PHE A 33 -12.35 -8.75 4.64
C PHE A 33 -13.36 -7.62 4.46
N ARG A 34 -13.50 -7.14 3.22
CA ARG A 34 -14.42 -6.06 2.83
C ARG A 34 -15.45 -6.54 1.81
N PRO A 35 -16.67 -5.98 1.81
CA PRO A 35 -17.71 -6.39 0.86
C PRO A 35 -17.28 -6.14 -0.59
N GLY A 36 -17.53 -7.12 -1.44
CA GLY A 36 -17.12 -7.11 -2.83
C GLY A 36 -17.68 -8.28 -3.62
N PHE A 37 -17.19 -8.46 -4.83
CA PHE A 37 -17.58 -9.56 -5.70
C PHE A 37 -16.46 -9.94 -6.65
N ILE A 38 -16.50 -11.19 -7.13
CA ILE A 38 -15.67 -11.69 -8.22
C ILE A 38 -16.52 -11.86 -9.47
N ILE A 39 -15.90 -11.73 -10.64
CA ILE A 39 -16.47 -12.01 -11.95
C ILE A 39 -15.75 -13.23 -12.51
N THR A 40 -16.49 -14.33 -12.72
CA THR A 40 -15.93 -15.58 -13.27
C THR A 40 -15.52 -15.41 -14.73
N LEU A 41 -14.81 -16.39 -15.29
CA LEU A 41 -14.48 -16.42 -16.72
C LEU A 41 -15.72 -16.48 -17.62
N THR A 42 -16.83 -17.05 -17.13
CA THR A 42 -18.13 -17.09 -17.82
C THR A 42 -18.90 -15.76 -17.74
N GLY A 43 -18.44 -14.81 -16.90
CA GLY A 43 -19.08 -13.51 -16.70
C GLY A 43 -20.07 -13.47 -15.53
N ASP A 44 -20.22 -14.56 -14.78
CA ASP A 44 -21.09 -14.61 -13.61
C ASP A 44 -20.50 -13.81 -12.45
N THR A 45 -21.36 -13.09 -11.72
CA THR A 45 -20.95 -12.30 -10.55
C THR A 45 -21.27 -13.05 -9.27
N ILE A 46 -20.24 -13.30 -8.45
CA ILE A 46 -20.38 -13.97 -7.16
C ILE A 46 -20.08 -12.98 -6.04
N LYS A 47 -21.08 -12.67 -5.22
CA LYS A 47 -20.98 -11.74 -4.09
C LYS A 47 -20.35 -12.38 -2.86
N GLY A 48 -19.62 -11.58 -2.10
CA GLY A 48 -18.99 -11.99 -0.86
C GLY A 48 -18.09 -10.91 -0.28
N HIS A 49 -16.96 -11.34 0.26
CA HIS A 49 -15.98 -10.47 0.90
C HIS A 49 -14.58 -10.77 0.35
N ILE A 50 -13.77 -9.73 0.18
CA ILE A 50 -12.42 -9.80 -0.35
C ILE A 50 -11.44 -9.30 0.71
N ASP A 51 -10.37 -10.03 0.96
CA ASP A 51 -9.30 -9.62 1.88
C ASP A 51 -8.57 -8.40 1.31
N TYR A 52 -8.62 -7.29 2.02
CA TYR A 52 -8.09 -6.01 1.59
C TYR A 52 -6.58 -5.93 1.88
N ARG A 53 -5.78 -6.28 0.87
CA ARG A 53 -4.32 -6.38 0.97
C ARG A 53 -3.60 -5.26 0.20
N PRO A 54 -2.27 -5.10 0.35
CA PRO A 54 -1.50 -4.14 -0.43
C PRO A 54 -1.62 -4.39 -1.95
N PRO A 55 -1.52 -3.34 -2.79
CA PRO A 55 -1.69 -3.46 -4.25
C PRO A 55 -0.82 -4.54 -4.90
N ILE A 56 0.43 -4.70 -4.45
CA ILE A 56 1.35 -5.74 -4.97
C ILE A 56 0.79 -7.16 -4.74
N SER A 57 0.14 -7.40 -3.59
CA SER A 57 -0.50 -8.69 -3.30
C SER A 57 -1.80 -8.88 -4.08
N ASN A 58 -2.58 -7.80 -4.22
CA ASN A 58 -3.84 -7.82 -4.98
C ASN A 58 -3.58 -8.06 -6.48
N ALA A 59 -2.45 -7.60 -7.00
CA ALA A 59 -2.06 -7.80 -8.39
C ALA A 59 -1.81 -9.28 -8.75
N SER A 60 -1.54 -10.15 -7.76
CA SER A 60 -1.24 -11.56 -7.98
C SER A 60 -2.36 -12.49 -7.55
N VAL A 61 -3.04 -12.26 -6.42
CA VAL A 61 -4.04 -13.21 -5.89
C VAL A 61 -5.19 -12.48 -5.20
N CYS A 62 -6.41 -12.81 -5.59
CA CYS A 62 -7.62 -12.42 -4.87
C CYS A 62 -7.96 -13.46 -3.79
N HIS A 63 -8.08 -13.03 -2.53
CA HIS A 63 -8.56 -13.87 -1.43
C HIS A 63 -10.02 -13.55 -1.18
N PHE A 64 -10.91 -14.46 -1.57
CA PHE A 64 -12.35 -14.26 -1.58
C PHE A 64 -13.05 -15.23 -0.62
N ARG A 65 -14.02 -14.70 0.13
CA ARG A 65 -14.90 -15.44 1.02
C ARG A 65 -16.33 -15.21 0.60
N ARG A 66 -17.05 -16.27 0.21
CA ARG A 66 -18.47 -16.16 -0.18
C ARG A 66 -19.32 -15.70 1.00
N GLU A 67 -20.40 -14.97 0.74
CA GLU A 67 -21.22 -14.30 1.78
C GLU A 67 -21.73 -15.23 2.90
N ASN A 68 -22.01 -16.50 2.59
CA ASN A 68 -22.48 -17.51 3.55
C ASN A 68 -21.43 -18.58 3.90
N SER A 69 -20.15 -18.34 3.64
CA SER A 69 -19.07 -19.28 3.93
C SER A 69 -17.97 -18.63 4.75
N ASN A 70 -17.33 -19.41 5.62
CA ASN A 70 -16.12 -18.99 6.32
C ASN A 70 -14.84 -19.40 5.58
N GLU A 71 -14.96 -20.17 4.51
CA GLU A 71 -13.82 -20.62 3.71
C GLU A 71 -13.31 -19.50 2.80
N VAL A 72 -11.99 -19.35 2.76
CA VAL A 72 -11.30 -18.37 1.93
C VAL A 72 -10.75 -19.07 0.69
N SER A 73 -11.33 -18.79 -0.46
CA SER A 73 -10.84 -19.22 -1.77
C SER A 73 -9.79 -18.24 -2.28
N LYS A 74 -8.75 -18.77 -2.93
CA LYS A 74 -7.74 -17.96 -3.61
C LYS A 74 -7.98 -18.06 -5.10
N PHE A 75 -8.03 -16.93 -5.79
CA PHE A 75 -8.19 -16.85 -7.24
C PHE A 75 -7.00 -16.12 -7.85
N ASN A 76 -6.39 -16.75 -8.84
CA ASN A 76 -5.36 -16.18 -9.68
C ASN A 76 -5.98 -15.46 -10.90
N PRO A 77 -5.21 -14.62 -11.61
CA PRO A 77 -5.67 -13.91 -12.81
C PRO A 77 -6.17 -14.85 -13.92
N GLU A 78 -5.73 -16.10 -13.94
CA GLU A 78 -6.18 -17.08 -14.93
C GLU A 78 -7.57 -17.67 -14.59
N GLU A 79 -8.00 -17.61 -13.33
CA GLU A 79 -9.19 -18.31 -12.84
C GLU A 79 -10.44 -17.42 -12.80
N ILE A 80 -10.27 -16.11 -12.75
CA ILE A 80 -11.36 -15.13 -12.74
C ILE A 80 -11.06 -13.95 -13.67
N LYS A 81 -12.11 -13.37 -14.24
CA LYS A 81 -11.99 -12.22 -15.15
C LYS A 81 -11.65 -10.95 -14.38
N ALA A 82 -12.26 -10.75 -13.23
CA ALA A 82 -12.09 -9.54 -12.43
C ALA A 82 -12.59 -9.73 -10.99
N TYR A 83 -12.25 -8.80 -10.10
CA TYR A 83 -12.87 -8.69 -8.78
C TYR A 83 -12.91 -7.24 -8.31
N ARG A 84 -13.94 -6.89 -7.55
CA ARG A 84 -14.21 -5.50 -7.15
C ARG A 84 -14.61 -5.40 -5.69
N TYR A 85 -14.08 -4.39 -5.01
CA TYR A 85 -14.59 -3.93 -3.73
C TYR A 85 -15.77 -2.97 -3.99
N ASN A 86 -16.90 -3.11 -3.30
CA ASN A 86 -18.14 -2.37 -3.63
C ASN A 86 -17.93 -0.85 -3.76
N ASP A 87 -17.18 -0.25 -2.83
CA ASP A 87 -16.98 1.21 -2.74
C ASP A 87 -15.52 1.65 -2.97
N SER A 88 -14.75 0.87 -3.72
CA SER A 88 -13.30 1.10 -3.85
C SER A 88 -12.74 0.49 -5.14
N LYS A 89 -11.53 -0.05 -5.05
CA LYS A 89 -10.72 -0.57 -6.15
C LYS A 89 -11.42 -1.63 -6.97
N PHE A 90 -11.15 -1.62 -8.26
CA PHE A 90 -11.55 -2.66 -9.18
C PHE A 90 -10.29 -3.26 -9.82
N TYR A 91 -10.21 -4.59 -9.87
CA TYR A 91 -9.09 -5.31 -10.46
C TYR A 91 -9.57 -6.17 -11.61
N ILE A 92 -8.93 -6.07 -12.77
CA ILE A 92 -9.23 -6.86 -13.96
C ILE A 92 -8.03 -7.73 -14.35
N SER A 93 -8.29 -8.95 -14.81
CA SER A 93 -7.26 -9.82 -15.34
C SER A 93 -6.93 -9.41 -16.78
N LYS A 94 -5.66 -9.03 -17.03
CA LYS A 94 -5.14 -8.72 -18.36
C LYS A 94 -3.86 -9.52 -18.60
N GLU A 95 -3.67 -9.92 -19.85
CA GLU A 95 -2.45 -10.56 -20.32
C GLU A 95 -1.40 -9.49 -20.63
N LEU A 96 -0.20 -9.64 -20.08
CA LEU A 96 0.91 -8.74 -20.30
C LEU A 96 2.15 -9.52 -20.73
N THR A 97 2.90 -8.99 -21.69
CA THR A 97 4.22 -9.50 -22.05
C THR A 97 5.30 -8.64 -21.41
N ILE A 98 5.89 -9.12 -20.32
CA ILE A 98 6.95 -8.42 -19.59
C ILE A 98 8.26 -9.21 -19.75
N GLY A 99 9.29 -8.57 -20.34
CA GLY A 99 10.59 -9.22 -20.54
C GLY A 99 10.54 -10.44 -21.48
N GLY A 100 9.57 -10.48 -22.40
CA GLY A 100 9.36 -11.62 -23.32
C GLY A 100 8.55 -12.78 -22.73
N ILE A 101 8.10 -12.66 -21.48
CA ILE A 101 7.24 -13.65 -20.83
C ILE A 101 5.82 -13.09 -20.81
N THR A 102 4.88 -13.86 -21.37
CA THR A 102 3.45 -13.53 -21.35
C THR A 102 2.80 -14.20 -20.15
N SER A 103 2.16 -13.41 -19.29
CA SER A 103 1.41 -13.89 -18.13
C SER A 103 0.23 -12.98 -17.81
N ARG A 104 -0.81 -13.53 -17.16
CA ARG A 104 -1.94 -12.73 -16.68
C ARG A 104 -1.65 -12.14 -15.31
N HIS A 105 -2.06 -10.88 -15.14
CA HIS A 105 -1.98 -10.14 -13.89
C HIS A 105 -3.31 -9.48 -13.59
N PHE A 106 -3.61 -9.28 -12.30
CA PHE A 106 -4.68 -8.38 -11.91
C PHE A 106 -4.17 -6.95 -11.95
N LEU A 107 -4.72 -6.14 -12.86
CA LEU A 107 -4.43 -4.72 -12.96
C LEU A 107 -5.52 -3.96 -12.22
N GLU A 108 -5.13 -2.99 -11.41
CA GLU A 108 -6.07 -2.03 -10.82
C GLU A 108 -6.61 -1.16 -11.94
N TYR A 109 -7.90 -1.30 -12.22
CA TYR A 109 -8.61 -0.51 -13.22
C TYR A 109 -8.94 0.83 -12.59
N LEU A 110 -8.36 1.92 -13.07
CA LEU A 110 -8.44 3.25 -12.46
C LEU A 110 -9.55 4.10 -13.10
N VAL A 111 -9.65 4.06 -14.43
CA VAL A 111 -10.60 4.86 -15.22
C VAL A 111 -11.19 4.00 -16.32
N ASP A 112 -12.51 4.01 -16.40
CA ASP A 112 -13.34 3.42 -17.44
C ASP A 112 -13.96 4.58 -18.23
N GLY A 113 -13.54 4.72 -19.48
CA GLY A 113 -13.80 5.87 -20.33
C GLY A 113 -13.28 5.65 -21.75
N ILE A 114 -13.11 6.74 -22.51
CA ILE A 114 -12.65 6.66 -23.92
C ILE A 114 -11.22 6.13 -23.98
N VAL A 115 -10.42 6.55 -23.00
CA VAL A 115 -9.17 5.90 -22.64
C VAL A 115 -9.39 5.20 -21.32
N GLU A 116 -9.08 3.92 -21.29
CA GLU A 116 -9.12 3.12 -20.08
C GLU A 116 -7.75 3.17 -19.42
N LEU A 117 -7.70 3.45 -18.12
CA LEU A 117 -6.44 3.55 -17.38
C LEU A 117 -6.29 2.38 -16.41
N TYR A 118 -5.14 1.73 -16.44
CA TYR A 118 -4.81 0.60 -15.59
C TYR A 118 -3.48 0.81 -14.86
N TYR A 119 -3.35 0.17 -13.71
CA TYR A 119 -2.16 0.20 -12.88
C TYR A 119 -1.75 -1.19 -12.41
N LEU A 120 -0.46 -1.49 -12.51
CA LEU A 120 0.15 -2.71 -11.99
C LEU A 120 1.18 -2.36 -10.93
N ALA A 121 0.88 -2.72 -9.68
CA ALA A 121 1.85 -2.61 -8.59
C ALA A 121 2.86 -3.77 -8.67
N SER A 122 4.14 -3.46 -8.51
CA SER A 122 5.22 -4.47 -8.57
C SER A 122 6.29 -4.21 -7.53
N LYS A 123 7.02 -5.25 -7.14
CA LYS A 123 8.17 -5.12 -6.22
C LYS A 123 9.31 -4.29 -6.82
N PHE A 124 9.45 -4.30 -8.15
CA PHE A 124 10.58 -3.66 -8.83
C PHE A 124 10.22 -2.26 -9.34
N LYS A 125 9.16 -2.20 -10.15
CA LYS A 125 8.70 -0.96 -10.79
C LYS A 125 7.22 -1.07 -11.10
N ASP A 126 6.45 -0.16 -10.53
CA ASP A 126 5.05 -0.03 -10.88
C ASP A 126 4.89 0.42 -12.33
N ALA A 127 3.83 -0.06 -12.98
CA ALA A 127 3.54 0.24 -14.38
C ALA A 127 2.13 0.78 -14.54
N TYR A 128 1.97 1.68 -15.50
CA TYR A 128 0.66 2.17 -15.93
C TYR A 128 0.43 1.75 -17.37
N TYR A 129 -0.82 1.48 -17.69
CA TYR A 129 -1.22 1.13 -19.03
C TYR A 129 -2.46 1.91 -19.42
N ILE A 130 -2.54 2.28 -20.70
CA ILE A 130 -3.73 2.89 -21.28
C ILE A 130 -4.23 1.99 -22.39
N GLU A 131 -5.53 1.71 -22.40
CA GLU A 131 -6.20 1.08 -23.54
C GLU A 131 -7.05 2.10 -24.26
N LYS A 132 -6.89 2.19 -25.59
CA LYS A 132 -7.69 3.03 -26.47
C LYS A 132 -8.01 2.22 -27.71
N GLU A 133 -9.29 2.13 -28.08
CA GLU A 133 -9.74 1.39 -29.27
C GLU A 133 -9.26 -0.08 -29.30
N GLY A 134 -9.18 -0.72 -28.13
CA GLY A 134 -8.72 -2.11 -27.97
C GLY A 134 -7.19 -2.30 -28.08
N ILE A 135 -6.41 -1.22 -28.23
CA ILE A 135 -4.95 -1.28 -28.24
C ILE A 135 -4.42 -0.92 -26.87
N PHE A 136 -3.56 -1.79 -26.32
CA PHE A 136 -3.00 -1.68 -24.98
C PHE A 136 -1.59 -1.08 -25.00
N TYR A 137 -1.40 0.07 -24.36
CA TYR A 137 -0.14 0.82 -24.35
C TYR A 137 0.48 0.86 -22.96
N GLU A 138 1.75 0.48 -22.82
CA GLU A 138 2.53 0.77 -21.62
C GLU A 138 2.92 2.24 -21.58
N VAL A 139 2.58 2.91 -20.48
CA VAL A 139 2.91 4.32 -20.23
C VAL A 139 4.31 4.37 -19.62
N LYS A 140 5.34 4.42 -20.47
CA LYS A 140 6.75 4.30 -20.05
C LYS A 140 7.28 5.56 -19.39
N ASN A 141 8.15 5.36 -18.40
CA ASN A 141 8.93 6.44 -17.84
C ASN A 141 10.25 5.89 -17.28
N GLU A 142 11.30 5.93 -18.09
CA GLU A 142 12.61 5.43 -17.70
C GLU A 142 13.46 6.52 -17.04
N ASP A 143 14.33 6.08 -16.12
CA ASP A 143 15.41 6.90 -15.61
C ASP A 143 16.54 6.96 -16.65
N ARG A 144 17.13 8.13 -16.79
CA ARG A 144 18.38 8.37 -17.50
C ARG A 144 19.47 8.68 -16.48
N THR A 145 20.56 7.94 -16.54
CA THR A 145 21.78 8.26 -15.82
C THR A 145 22.74 9.00 -16.76
N PHE A 146 23.36 10.08 -16.27
CA PHE A 146 24.43 10.74 -17.00
C PHE A 146 25.54 11.17 -16.03
N ARG A 147 26.78 11.16 -16.52
CA ARG A 147 27.95 11.60 -15.76
C ARG A 147 28.30 13.03 -16.14
N LYS A 148 28.48 13.88 -15.13
CA LYS A 148 29.02 15.23 -15.28
C LYS A 148 29.93 15.50 -14.08
N ASP A 149 31.16 15.97 -14.33
CA ASP A 149 32.15 16.32 -13.28
C ASP A 149 32.37 15.21 -12.24
N ASN A 150 32.55 13.96 -12.71
CA ASN A 150 32.73 12.76 -11.88
C ASN A 150 31.55 12.44 -10.93
N LYS A 151 30.40 13.10 -11.10
CA LYS A 151 29.15 12.83 -10.40
C LYS A 151 28.14 12.16 -11.33
N ILE A 152 27.40 11.19 -10.81
CA ILE A 152 26.30 10.53 -11.52
C ILE A 152 25.02 11.28 -11.19
N TYR A 153 24.37 11.80 -12.22
CA TYR A 153 23.05 12.41 -12.14
C TYR A 153 22.01 11.43 -12.65
N LYS A 154 20.84 11.41 -11.99
CA LYS A 154 19.63 10.73 -12.47
C LYS A 154 18.63 11.78 -12.90
N SER A 155 18.05 11.61 -14.07
CA SER A 155 16.95 12.42 -14.59
C SER A 155 15.91 11.49 -15.22
N VAL A 156 14.66 11.92 -15.27
CA VAL A 156 13.55 11.11 -15.78
C VAL A 156 13.32 11.46 -17.25
N LYS A 157 13.18 10.46 -18.13
CA LYS A 157 13.01 10.69 -19.58
C LYS A 157 11.67 11.30 -19.96
N LYS A 158 10.63 11.15 -19.11
CA LYS A 158 9.25 11.62 -19.38
C LYS A 158 8.65 11.07 -20.69
N GLU A 159 8.96 9.83 -21.05
CA GLU A 159 8.46 9.20 -22.29
C GLU A 159 6.93 9.17 -22.37
N TYR A 160 6.27 9.00 -21.23
CA TYR A 160 4.82 9.02 -21.11
C TYR A 160 4.19 10.30 -21.67
N VAL A 161 4.87 11.45 -21.64
CA VAL A 161 4.35 12.71 -22.19
C VAL A 161 4.03 12.55 -23.67
N GLY A 162 4.94 11.93 -24.43
CA GLY A 162 4.73 11.66 -25.86
C GLY A 162 3.60 10.65 -26.09
N THR A 163 3.56 9.58 -25.29
CA THR A 163 2.48 8.57 -25.36
C THR A 163 1.11 9.20 -25.09
N LEU A 164 0.99 10.00 -24.03
CA LEU A 164 -0.27 10.67 -23.68
C LEU A 164 -0.70 11.67 -24.76
N LYS A 165 0.20 12.51 -25.26
CA LYS A 165 -0.11 13.44 -26.37
C LYS A 165 -0.54 12.73 -27.65
N TYR A 166 0.05 11.57 -27.95
CA TYR A 166 -0.37 10.75 -29.08
C TYR A 166 -1.77 10.17 -28.89
N LEU A 167 -2.03 9.57 -27.72
CA LEU A 167 -3.32 8.94 -27.41
C LEU A 167 -4.45 9.96 -27.24
N MET A 168 -4.14 11.18 -26.80
CA MET A 168 -5.08 12.27 -26.53
C MET A 168 -4.97 13.40 -27.57
N ARG A 169 -4.52 13.08 -28.78
CA ARG A 169 -4.23 14.07 -29.85
C ARG A 169 -5.45 14.88 -30.30
N GLU A 170 -6.65 14.35 -30.06
CA GLU A 170 -7.92 15.00 -30.39
C GLU A 170 -8.19 16.22 -29.50
N THR A 171 -7.49 16.36 -28.36
CA THR A 171 -7.61 17.50 -27.43
C THR A 171 -6.24 18.19 -27.22
N PRO A 172 -5.76 19.01 -28.18
CA PRO A 172 -4.50 19.74 -28.04
C PRO A 172 -4.43 20.66 -26.83
N ASP A 173 -5.57 21.17 -26.35
CA ASP A 173 -5.67 22.01 -25.14
C ASP A 173 -5.18 21.28 -23.88
N LEU A 174 -5.17 19.94 -23.89
CA LEU A 174 -4.67 19.12 -22.78
C LEU A 174 -3.14 19.05 -22.75
N PHE A 175 -2.44 19.44 -23.81
CA PHE A 175 -1.00 19.20 -23.97
C PHE A 175 -0.15 19.91 -22.92
N ASP A 176 -0.51 21.15 -22.56
CA ASP A 176 0.18 21.91 -21.51
C ASP A 176 0.02 21.26 -20.13
N LYS A 177 -1.13 20.63 -19.87
CA LYS A 177 -1.38 19.88 -18.64
C LYS A 177 -0.60 18.57 -18.65
N ILE A 178 -0.53 17.88 -19.79
CA ILE A 178 0.29 16.66 -19.96
C ILE A 178 1.78 16.96 -19.70
N ASP A 179 2.32 18.06 -20.24
CA ASP A 179 3.73 18.42 -20.05
C ASP A 179 4.12 18.69 -18.58
N LYS A 180 3.17 19.24 -17.83
CA LYS A 180 3.33 19.61 -16.41
C LYS A 180 2.96 18.47 -15.46
N SER A 181 2.34 17.41 -15.95
CA SER A 181 1.93 16.29 -15.11
C SER A 181 3.11 15.53 -14.50
N ASP A 182 2.81 14.84 -13.41
CA ASP A 182 3.67 13.87 -12.75
C ASP A 182 3.25 12.44 -13.12
N PHE A 183 4.20 11.51 -13.02
CA PHE A 183 3.96 10.09 -13.28
C PHE A 183 3.29 9.41 -12.07
N ASN A 184 1.99 9.66 -11.88
CA ASN A 184 1.22 9.16 -10.73
C ASN A 184 -0.27 8.95 -11.05
N HIS A 185 -1.01 8.27 -10.15
CA HIS A 185 -2.44 8.01 -10.32
C HIS A 185 -3.26 9.28 -10.47
N LYS A 186 -3.02 10.27 -9.61
CA LYS A 186 -3.84 11.48 -9.53
C LYS A 186 -3.84 12.21 -10.87
N ASP A 187 -2.66 12.42 -11.43
CA ASP A 187 -2.51 13.18 -12.67
C ASP A 187 -2.99 12.38 -13.88
N PHE A 188 -2.72 11.07 -13.94
CA PHE A 188 -3.21 10.23 -15.04
C PHE A 188 -4.73 10.05 -15.02
N VAL A 189 -5.34 9.92 -13.84
CA VAL A 189 -6.79 9.87 -13.69
C VAL A 189 -7.41 11.21 -14.12
N ALA A 190 -6.87 12.33 -13.64
CA ALA A 190 -7.36 13.65 -14.01
C ALA A 190 -7.26 13.92 -15.51
N LEU A 191 -6.12 13.59 -16.13
CA LEU A 191 -5.94 13.72 -17.59
C LEU A 191 -6.90 12.83 -18.38
N SER A 192 -7.16 11.60 -17.91
CA SER A 192 -8.08 10.67 -18.57
C SER A 192 -9.54 11.15 -18.48
N GLN A 193 -9.94 11.70 -17.33
CA GLN A 193 -11.26 12.29 -17.13
C GLN A 193 -11.44 13.54 -18.00
N GLU A 194 -10.48 14.45 -17.99
CA GLU A 194 -10.56 15.68 -18.80
C GLU A 194 -10.57 15.37 -20.30
N TYR A 195 -9.81 14.36 -20.74
CA TYR A 195 -9.89 13.87 -22.11
C TYR A 195 -11.28 13.28 -22.42
N HIS A 196 -11.85 12.47 -21.52
CA HIS A 196 -13.20 11.92 -21.70
C HIS A 196 -14.25 13.03 -21.83
N GLU A 197 -14.27 13.99 -20.90
CA GLU A 197 -15.19 15.13 -20.89
C GLU A 197 -15.07 15.98 -22.16
N SER A 198 -13.85 16.13 -22.69
CA SER A 198 -13.61 16.90 -23.91
C SER A 198 -14.14 16.22 -25.19
N ILE A 199 -14.18 14.89 -25.23
CA ILE A 199 -14.52 14.14 -26.44
C ILE A 199 -15.97 13.64 -26.40
N CYS A 200 -16.48 13.28 -25.23
CA CYS A 200 -17.80 12.70 -25.07
C CYS A 200 -18.47 13.14 -23.75
N PRO A 201 -18.92 14.42 -23.67
CA PRO A 201 -19.51 14.96 -22.45
C PRO A 201 -20.86 14.31 -22.07
N ASP A 202 -21.49 13.59 -23.00
CA ASP A 202 -22.80 12.96 -22.81
C ASP A 202 -22.72 11.55 -22.17
N TYR A 203 -21.51 11.01 -21.95
CA TYR A 203 -21.30 9.74 -21.26
C TYR A 203 -20.59 9.96 -19.93
N ASP A 204 -20.90 9.09 -18.96
CA ASP A 204 -20.25 9.14 -17.65
C ASP A 204 -18.93 8.34 -17.68
N CYS A 205 -17.82 9.03 -17.42
CA CYS A 205 -16.55 8.39 -17.08
C CYS A 205 -16.64 7.78 -15.68
N ILE A 206 -16.38 6.48 -15.53
CA ILE A 206 -16.35 5.84 -14.21
C ILE A 206 -14.91 5.79 -13.69
N THR A 207 -14.70 6.29 -12.47
CA THR A 207 -13.40 6.16 -11.79
C THR A 207 -13.50 5.17 -10.63
N TYR A 208 -12.54 4.25 -10.55
CA TYR A 208 -12.47 3.24 -9.50
C TYR A 208 -11.32 3.51 -8.52
N VAL A 209 -10.95 4.79 -8.38
CA VAL A 209 -10.01 5.23 -7.35
C VAL A 209 -10.76 5.38 -6.04
N LYS A 210 -10.15 4.95 -4.93
CA LYS A 210 -10.71 5.24 -3.60
C LYS A 210 -10.75 6.77 -3.42
N SER A 211 -11.94 7.36 -3.39
CA SER A 211 -12.07 8.81 -3.15
C SER A 211 -11.37 9.18 -1.84
N SER A 212 -10.61 10.27 -1.86
CA SER A 212 -10.04 10.88 -0.65
C SER A 212 -11.11 11.51 0.25
N ASP A 213 -12.35 11.60 -0.23
CA ASP A 213 -13.36 12.53 0.26
C ASP A 213 -14.19 12.00 1.44
N LYS A 214 -13.82 10.84 1.98
CA LYS A 214 -14.30 10.37 3.28
C LYS A 214 -13.14 10.19 4.24
N LEU A 215 -12.61 11.32 4.70
CA LEU A 215 -11.60 11.43 5.76
C LEU A 215 -12.19 11.17 7.16
N HIS A 216 -13.16 10.26 7.29
CA HIS A 216 -13.81 9.94 8.56
C HIS A 216 -13.34 8.63 9.20
N ASP A 217 -12.62 7.78 8.47
CA ASP A 217 -12.22 6.44 8.96
C ASP A 217 -10.71 6.34 9.23
N ILE A 218 -10.18 7.30 10.00
CA ILE A 218 -8.84 7.12 10.60
C ILE A 218 -8.98 6.08 11.72
N LYS A 219 -8.78 4.80 11.38
CA LYS A 219 -8.59 3.74 12.37
C LYS A 219 -7.19 3.88 12.98
N TRP A 220 -7.11 4.51 14.14
CA TRP A 220 -5.91 4.51 14.96
C TRP A 220 -5.70 3.12 15.55
N ARG A 221 -4.55 2.49 15.26
CA ARG A 221 -4.10 1.30 15.96
C ARG A 221 -2.87 1.66 16.78
N ILE A 222 -3.05 1.67 18.10
CA ILE A 222 -1.97 1.89 19.06
C ILE A 222 -1.45 0.51 19.45
N HIS A 223 -0.20 0.22 19.07
CA HIS A 223 0.49 -0.97 19.54
C HIS A 223 1.44 -0.57 20.66
N PRO A 224 1.10 -0.82 21.94
CA PRO A 224 2.08 -0.72 23.01
C PRO A 224 3.11 -1.83 22.85
N GLY A 225 4.37 -1.45 22.58
CA GLY A 225 5.51 -2.35 22.51
C GLY A 225 6.34 -2.26 23.78
N LEU A 226 6.67 -3.41 24.38
CA LEU A 226 7.63 -3.51 25.48
C LEU A 226 8.98 -3.94 24.91
N TYR A 227 10.01 -3.13 25.12
CA TYR A 227 11.38 -3.44 24.74
C TYR A 227 12.16 -3.78 25.99
N LEU A 228 12.73 -4.98 26.02
CA LEU A 228 13.72 -5.39 27.01
C LEU A 228 15.07 -5.43 26.32
N GLY A 229 16.03 -4.67 26.86
CA GLY A 229 17.38 -4.60 26.33
C GLY A 229 18.43 -4.76 27.43
N PHE A 230 19.63 -5.11 27.01
CA PHE A 230 20.79 -5.24 27.88
C PHE A 230 21.92 -4.39 27.30
N GLU A 231 22.35 -3.38 28.04
CA GLU A 231 23.42 -2.47 27.62
C GLU A 231 24.23 -2.06 28.86
N ASN A 232 25.56 -2.05 28.74
CA ASN A 232 26.49 -1.69 29.82
C ASN A 232 26.21 -2.39 31.17
N SER A 233 26.00 -3.70 31.12
CA SER A 233 25.72 -4.54 32.31
C SER A 233 24.45 -4.15 33.08
N ARG A 234 23.53 -3.44 32.43
CA ARG A 234 22.22 -3.08 32.98
C ARG A 234 21.12 -3.59 32.07
N TYR A 235 20.08 -4.14 32.69
CA TYR A 235 18.81 -4.39 32.01
C TYR A 235 18.03 -3.08 31.94
N PHE A 236 17.48 -2.77 30.78
CA PHE A 236 16.54 -1.66 30.64
C PHE A 236 15.23 -2.16 30.04
N MET A 237 14.15 -1.54 30.48
CA MET A 237 12.81 -1.76 29.98
C MET A 237 12.30 -0.43 29.46
N SER A 238 11.96 -0.38 28.17
CA SER A 238 11.42 0.82 27.53
C SER A 238 10.09 0.48 26.88
N THR A 239 9.11 1.36 27.06
CA THR A 239 7.83 1.26 26.35
C THR A 239 7.93 2.11 25.10
N SER A 240 7.67 1.54 23.92
CA SER A 240 7.37 2.34 22.73
C SER A 240 5.88 2.23 22.45
N THR A 241 5.26 3.34 22.06
CA THR A 241 3.94 3.32 21.45
C THR A 241 4.15 3.39 19.95
N LYS A 242 3.94 2.27 19.24
CA LYS A 242 3.86 2.28 17.78
C LYS A 242 2.46 2.75 17.41
N VAL A 243 2.35 4.02 17.05
CA VAL A 243 1.14 4.56 16.42
C VAL A 243 1.20 4.22 14.94
N GLU A 244 0.46 3.19 14.53
CA GLU A 244 0.40 2.81 13.13
C GLU A 244 -0.75 3.59 12.47
N MET A 245 -0.40 4.67 11.77
CA MET A 245 -1.33 5.30 10.84
C MET A 245 -1.27 4.54 9.51
N ARG A 246 -2.27 3.68 9.24
CA ARG A 246 -2.48 3.19 7.87
C ARG A 246 -3.09 4.29 7.02
N ARG A 247 -2.23 5.20 6.56
CA ARG A 247 -2.56 6.13 5.49
C ARG A 247 -2.07 5.49 4.20
N TYR A 248 -2.97 5.17 3.28
CA TYR A 248 -2.58 4.89 1.90
C TYR A 248 -2.19 6.22 1.26
N ILE A 249 -1.01 6.75 1.61
CA ILE A 249 -0.37 7.84 0.89
C ILE A 249 0.44 7.20 -0.21
N THR A 250 -0.07 7.24 -1.44
CA THR A 250 0.75 7.07 -2.64
C THR A 250 1.69 8.26 -2.75
N ARG A 251 2.91 8.12 -2.20
CA ARG A 251 4.08 9.02 -2.29
C ARG A 251 3.96 10.40 -1.61
N ILE A 252 5.01 10.75 -0.85
CA ILE A 252 5.34 12.12 -0.46
C ILE A 252 6.34 12.63 -1.51
N ASN A 253 5.94 13.60 -2.35
CA ASN A 253 6.90 14.41 -3.09
C ASN A 253 7.62 15.33 -2.10
N ARG A 254 8.95 15.29 -2.09
CA ARG A 254 9.76 16.35 -1.50
C ARG A 254 9.65 17.55 -2.43
N ASP A 255 9.04 18.62 -1.96
CA ASP A 255 9.62 19.96 -1.94
C ASP A 255 8.61 20.93 -1.30
N ASP A 256 8.99 21.48 -0.14
CA ASP A 256 8.86 22.90 0.22
C ASP A 256 9.24 23.14 1.68
N GLY A 257 10.43 23.72 1.87
CA GLY A 257 10.68 24.86 2.77
C GLY A 257 10.45 24.82 4.29
N GLY A 258 9.84 23.79 4.88
CA GLY A 258 9.56 23.72 6.33
C GLY A 258 10.42 22.69 7.05
N ARG A 259 11.31 23.12 7.95
CA ARG A 259 12.10 22.20 8.79
C ARG A 259 11.20 21.54 9.86
N THR A 260 10.66 20.37 9.55
CA THR A 260 10.32 19.35 10.55
C THR A 260 11.31 18.21 10.38
N ILE A 261 12.17 17.99 11.38
CA ILE A 261 13.16 16.91 11.35
C ILE A 261 12.43 15.61 11.64
N PHE A 262 12.22 14.79 10.62
CA PHE A 262 11.77 13.40 10.76
C PHE A 262 13.01 12.49 10.74
N HIS A 263 13.26 11.76 11.83
CA HIS A 263 14.28 10.71 11.84
C HIS A 263 13.71 9.44 11.18
N ILE A 264 14.05 9.23 9.91
CA ILE A 264 13.78 7.96 9.21
C ILE A 264 14.94 7.01 9.54
N GLY A 265 14.74 6.15 10.54
CA GLY A 265 15.63 5.03 10.81
C GLY A 265 15.16 3.79 10.05
N SER A 266 15.94 3.29 9.10
CA SER A 266 15.74 1.96 8.51
C SER A 266 16.44 0.91 9.36
N ARG A 267 15.69 -0.07 9.89
CA ARG A 267 16.28 -1.30 10.47
C ARG A 267 15.60 -2.51 9.85
N ILE A 268 16.41 -3.40 9.28
CA ILE A 268 15.98 -4.63 8.62
C ILE A 268 15.51 -5.60 9.70
N PHE A 269 14.25 -6.04 9.59
CA PHE A 269 13.76 -7.29 10.16
C PHE A 269 13.18 -8.09 8.98
N ASP A 270 13.63 -9.34 8.85
CA ASP A 270 13.16 -10.42 7.97
C ASP A 270 12.22 -10.02 6.80
N GLU A 271 12.80 -9.93 5.60
CA GLU A 271 12.17 -10.06 4.26
C GLU A 271 10.84 -9.34 3.91
N GLU A 272 10.33 -8.40 4.72
CA GLU A 272 9.17 -7.57 4.39
C GLU A 272 9.49 -6.07 4.53
N TYR A 273 9.52 -5.35 3.40
CA TYR A 273 9.65 -3.88 3.40
C TYR A 273 8.27 -3.25 3.71
N GLU A 274 7.97 -3.01 4.98
CA GLU A 274 6.95 -2.04 5.38
C GLU A 274 7.58 -0.66 5.60
N ASN A 275 7.14 0.34 4.83
CA ASN A 275 7.47 1.74 5.12
C ASN A 275 6.66 2.19 6.35
N SER A 276 7.23 2.06 7.56
CA SER A 276 6.66 2.61 8.79
C SER A 276 7.17 4.02 9.05
N LEU A 277 6.25 4.99 9.20
CA LEU A 277 6.60 6.33 9.68
C LEU A 277 6.84 6.27 11.20
N PHE A 278 8.05 6.56 11.66
CA PHE A 278 8.35 6.67 13.08
C PHE A 278 8.08 8.09 13.55
N ILE A 279 7.20 8.27 14.54
CA ILE A 279 7.07 9.51 15.30
C ILE A 279 7.57 9.19 16.70
N SER A 280 8.83 9.50 17.01
CA SER A 280 9.28 9.56 18.40
C SER A 280 8.82 10.90 18.97
N ASN A 281 7.79 10.88 19.80
CA ASN A 281 7.61 12.00 20.72
C ASN A 281 8.64 11.82 21.84
N ASP A 282 9.56 12.76 21.98
CA ASP A 282 10.56 12.85 23.08
C ASP A 282 9.91 13.10 24.46
N PHE A 283 8.71 12.58 24.70
CA PHE A 283 8.00 12.68 25.97
C PHE A 283 7.59 11.29 26.44
N THR A 284 8.57 10.49 26.84
CA THR A 284 8.34 9.34 27.72
C THR A 284 9.33 9.39 28.89
N PRO A 285 8.87 9.37 30.14
CA PRO A 285 9.77 9.32 31.29
C PRO A 285 10.50 7.97 31.29
N VAL A 286 11.83 8.02 31.23
CA VAL A 286 12.68 6.85 31.41
C VAL A 286 12.65 6.49 32.89
N LEU A 287 11.94 5.42 33.26
CA LEU A 287 11.96 4.90 34.62
C LEU A 287 13.22 4.04 34.81
N PHE A 288 14.28 4.63 35.39
CA PHE A 288 15.47 3.89 35.78
C PHE A 288 15.18 3.08 37.06
N LEU A 289 14.95 1.77 36.92
CA LEU A 289 15.00 0.87 38.07
C LEU A 289 16.44 0.42 38.30
N SER A 290 17.12 1.06 39.25
CA SER A 290 18.40 0.59 39.78
C SER A 290 18.14 -0.50 40.81
N PHE A 291 18.42 -1.76 40.45
CA PHE A 291 18.58 -2.83 41.44
C PHE A 291 20.07 -2.90 41.81
N SER A 292 20.42 -2.32 42.96
CA SER A 292 21.71 -2.58 43.61
C SER A 292 21.61 -3.92 44.34
N ASN A 293 22.35 -4.91 43.89
CA ASN A 293 22.64 -6.09 44.68
C ASN A 293 23.62 -5.71 45.80
N ARG A 294 23.18 -5.82 47.05
CA ARG A 294 24.04 -6.23 48.18
C ARG A 294 23.58 -7.60 48.63
#